data_AF-A0A3N9NFM8-F1
#
_entry.id   AF-A0A3N9NFM8-F1
#
_cell.length_a   1.000
_cell.length_b   1.000
_cell.length_c   1.000
_cell.angle_alpha   90.00
_cell.angle_beta   90.00
_cell.angle_gamma   90.00
#
_symmetry.space_group_name_H-M   'P 1'
#
loop_
_entity.id
_entity.type
_entity.pdbx_description
1 polymer ?
#
loop_
_entity_poly.entity_id
_entity_poly.type
_entity_poly.pdbx_seq_one_letter_code
_entity_poly.pdbx_strand_id
1 'polypeptide(L)'
;MGRLSVDWHVLRDMRPSRCYEHIYINTRRKEKVKPIFFFFFIVAYTVTAQTTNDLLYLDITFPSKSDTVNADKVRLSGHTLPNAILRINGQKIDLYPQGSFATRVDLDEGMNQIIVVAQQGDQIVRDILFIFRPETLKNLQPQPTIIDRVLVEPREDIWKMNGDYLTVKFKGSPGGRAQFRVEKLGKDFPMVELSSHETNGITGIYAGTIKLQGAPYDKALEIEFELSGQDNKRKRLTAPGKLTILPDNIPVIGQTIKPSFIHAAAHGYAPITRIPDSVKVHVIGRDGTRYKIDLLNRSGFIETRDIHLLTFGSPRPLTTISAPHINQDKDWLYLVMPIGERLPFQTTAGANPHTVELTVWGARQASHWITYPNTAIDLVNLVLSQADEHVFKLSVELKQQRAWGHKVFYKNGALHLAIRRQPMLDPANPVKNLIFAIDPGHGGEETGATSPLGTYEKDVNRLWADELLKLLWRNGAYAIKTREDDETVSLEERIELAEKANAHFFISLHNNATTAYGNPLSANGTSVYFTLPQNKDLSWAIYPNMVKLGLAPYGRIHNSYFVTNATGFLVSLVEGGFLTHPEEELKLSDMEFIKKMARAVYDGIVEFLQSQK
;
A
#
# COMPACT_ATOMS: atom_id res chain seq x y z
N MET A 1 7.34 -1.60 53.17
CA MET A 1 6.26 -2.25 53.95
C MET A 1 4.98 -2.09 53.15
N GLY A 2 4.24 -3.11 52.69
CA GLY A 2 4.36 -4.55 52.82
C GLY A 2 3.90 -5.24 51.53
N ARG A 3 4.37 -6.47 51.35
CA ARG A 3 4.03 -7.46 50.31
C ARG A 3 2.69 -8.14 50.63
N LEU A 4 2.06 -8.72 49.60
CA LEU A 4 1.40 -10.05 49.51
C LEU A 4 0.79 -10.13 48.08
N SER A 5 1.29 -10.88 47.08
CA SER A 5 1.17 -12.34 46.81
C SER A 5 -0.23 -12.90 47.17
N VAL A 6 -0.98 -13.63 46.33
CA VAL A 6 -0.69 -14.98 45.76
C VAL A 6 -1.76 -15.38 44.69
N ASP A 7 -1.28 -16.11 43.67
CA ASP A 7 -1.80 -17.19 42.79
C ASP A 7 -3.17 -17.29 42.09
N TRP A 8 -2.99 -17.80 40.86
CA TRP A 8 -3.84 -18.54 39.93
C TRP A 8 -4.33 -19.90 40.45
N HIS A 9 -5.61 -20.25 40.23
CA HIS A 9 -6.02 -21.51 39.54
C HIS A 9 -7.56 -21.70 39.38
N VAL A 10 -7.90 -22.24 38.20
CA VAL A 10 -8.99 -23.19 37.85
C VAL A 10 -10.37 -22.68 37.37
N LEU A 11 -10.63 -23.08 36.12
CA LEU A 11 -11.85 -23.16 35.33
C LEU A 11 -12.94 -24.05 35.96
N ARG A 12 -14.21 -23.62 35.89
CA ARG A 12 -15.32 -24.43 35.34
C ARG A 12 -16.61 -23.61 35.19
N ASP A 13 -17.33 -23.97 34.14
CA ASP A 13 -18.76 -23.75 33.88
C ASP A 13 -19.24 -22.32 33.62
N MET A 14 -19.62 -22.02 32.37
CA MET A 14 -20.97 -21.53 32.00
C MET A 14 -21.26 -21.77 30.51
N ARG A 15 -22.39 -22.43 30.23
CA ARG A 15 -23.02 -22.56 28.90
C ARG A 15 -23.80 -21.27 28.56
N PRO A 16 -24.07 -20.99 27.26
CA PRO A 16 -24.63 -19.72 26.83
C PRO A 16 -26.15 -19.64 27.02
N SER A 17 -26.60 -18.53 27.60
CA SER A 17 -28.01 -18.13 27.70
C SER A 17 -28.47 -17.47 26.39
N ARG A 18 -29.49 -18.07 25.76
CA ARG A 18 -30.37 -17.42 24.78
C ARG A 18 -31.40 -16.59 25.54
N CYS A 19 -31.72 -15.39 25.04
CA CYS A 19 -32.95 -14.68 25.36
C CYS A 19 -33.57 -14.17 24.06
N TYR A 20 -34.82 -14.58 23.83
CA TYR A 20 -35.79 -14.03 22.89
C TYR A 20 -37.02 -13.65 23.73
N GLU A 21 -37.56 -12.44 23.55
CA GLU A 21 -38.95 -12.08 23.87
C GLU A 21 -39.58 -11.62 22.53
N HIS A 22 -40.59 -12.27 21.93
CA HIS A 22 -42.03 -12.40 22.23
C HIS A 22 -42.76 -11.02 22.16
N ILE A 23 -43.76 -10.80 21.27
CA ILE A 23 -45.19 -11.12 21.52
C ILE A 23 -46.12 -10.86 20.28
N TYR A 24 -46.94 -11.89 19.95
CA TYR A 24 -48.36 -12.00 19.49
C TYR A 24 -48.86 -11.39 18.15
N ILE A 25 -49.83 -11.99 17.42
CA ILE A 25 -51.27 -12.13 17.74
C ILE A 25 -52.02 -13.22 16.89
N ASN A 26 -52.96 -13.92 17.57
CA ASN A 26 -54.21 -14.64 17.23
C ASN A 26 -54.38 -15.68 16.10
N THR A 27 -54.99 -16.79 16.52
CA THR A 27 -55.60 -17.88 15.74
C THR A 27 -57.13 -17.73 15.66
N ARG A 28 -57.74 -18.16 14.54
CA ARG A 28 -59.18 -18.48 14.44
C ARG A 28 -59.44 -19.81 13.73
N ARG A 29 -60.53 -20.43 14.18
CA ARG A 29 -61.03 -21.80 14.01
C ARG A 29 -61.31 -22.24 12.56
N LYS A 30 -61.21 -23.57 12.34
CA LYS A 30 -61.77 -24.31 11.20
C LYS A 30 -63.20 -24.78 11.54
N GLU A 31 -64.14 -24.59 10.60
CA GLU A 31 -65.42 -25.30 10.54
C GLU A 31 -65.64 -25.92 9.14
N LYS A 32 -66.53 -26.92 9.09
CA LYS A 32 -66.70 -27.95 8.06
C LYS A 32 -67.47 -27.50 6.80
N VAL A 33 -67.25 -28.29 5.75
CA VAL A 33 -67.71 -28.23 4.34
C VAL A 33 -69.22 -28.48 4.14
N LYS A 34 -69.84 -27.80 3.15
CA LYS A 34 -70.91 -28.32 2.26
C LYS A 34 -70.75 -27.76 0.83
N PRO A 35 -71.16 -28.48 -0.23
CA PRO A 35 -70.84 -28.14 -1.62
C PRO A 35 -71.91 -27.23 -2.24
N ILE A 36 -71.48 -26.22 -2.99
CA ILE A 36 -72.35 -25.39 -3.84
C ILE A 36 -71.68 -25.26 -5.21
N PHE A 37 -72.39 -25.73 -6.24
CA PHE A 37 -72.06 -25.55 -7.66
C PHE A 37 -72.00 -24.05 -8.00
N PHE A 38 -70.92 -23.59 -8.62
CA PHE A 38 -70.89 -22.28 -9.28
C PHE A 38 -70.29 -22.37 -10.68
N PHE A 39 -71.00 -21.75 -11.61
CA PHE A 39 -70.73 -21.62 -13.04
C PHE A 39 -69.32 -21.10 -13.33
N PHE A 40 -68.67 -21.67 -14.36
CA PHE A 40 -67.50 -21.08 -15.00
C PHE A 40 -67.88 -19.74 -15.65
N PHE A 41 -67.45 -18.62 -15.06
CA PHE A 41 -67.25 -17.37 -15.79
C PHE A 41 -65.76 -17.23 -16.10
N ILE A 42 -65.41 -17.35 -17.39
CA ILE A 42 -64.11 -16.93 -17.89
C ILE A 42 -64.09 -15.40 -17.83
N VAL A 43 -63.45 -14.83 -16.80
CA VAL A 43 -63.04 -13.42 -16.82
C VAL A 43 -61.67 -13.40 -17.46
N ALA A 44 -61.62 -12.95 -18.71
CA ALA A 44 -60.37 -12.56 -19.35
C ALA A 44 -59.84 -11.32 -18.60
N TYR A 45 -58.83 -11.51 -17.75
CA TYR A 45 -58.01 -10.39 -17.30
C TYR A 45 -57.12 -9.99 -18.46
N THR A 46 -57.47 -8.90 -19.14
CA THR A 46 -56.48 -8.12 -19.88
C THR A 46 -55.50 -7.58 -18.83
N VAL A 47 -54.32 -8.19 -18.73
CA VAL A 47 -53.18 -7.56 -18.08
C VAL A 47 -52.76 -6.41 -19.00
N THR A 48 -53.28 -5.22 -18.75
CA THR A 48 -52.64 -4.01 -19.23
C THR A 48 -51.32 -3.90 -18.48
N ALA A 49 -50.21 -4.16 -19.16
CA ALA A 49 -48.90 -3.77 -18.68
C ALA A 49 -48.93 -2.25 -18.47
N GLN A 50 -49.08 -1.82 -17.22
CA GLN A 50 -48.76 -0.46 -16.84
C GLN A 50 -47.23 -0.36 -17.00
N THR A 51 -46.79 0.23 -18.10
CA THR A 51 -45.42 0.69 -18.23
C THR A 51 -45.20 1.73 -17.15
N THR A 52 -44.56 1.35 -16.05
CA THR A 52 -43.93 2.34 -15.17
C THR A 52 -42.90 3.04 -16.05
N ASN A 53 -43.17 4.29 -16.43
CA ASN A 53 -42.14 5.12 -17.02
C ASN A 53 -41.15 5.42 -15.89
N ASP A 54 -40.09 4.62 -15.79
CA ASP A 54 -39.02 4.87 -14.84
C ASP A 54 -38.51 6.29 -15.04
N LEU A 55 -38.30 7.00 -13.92
CA LEU A 55 -37.74 8.34 -13.97
C LEU A 55 -36.29 8.24 -14.45
N LEU A 56 -35.97 8.98 -15.51
CA LEU A 56 -34.61 9.04 -16.03
C LEU A 56 -33.70 9.63 -14.95
N TYR A 57 -32.54 9.01 -14.77
CA TYR A 57 -31.48 9.47 -13.88
C TYR A 57 -30.14 9.36 -14.58
N LEU A 58 -29.14 10.04 -14.04
CA LEU A 58 -27.76 9.94 -14.49
C LEU A 58 -26.89 9.99 -13.24
N ASP A 59 -26.10 8.94 -13.01
CA ASP A 59 -25.17 8.87 -11.90
C ASP A 59 -23.74 8.71 -12.44
N ILE A 60 -22.85 9.62 -12.04
CA ILE A 60 -21.45 9.63 -12.43
C ILE A 60 -20.63 9.08 -11.28
N THR A 61 -20.00 7.93 -11.50
CA THR A 61 -19.23 7.23 -10.45
C THR A 61 -17.77 7.63 -10.44
N PHE A 62 -17.24 8.10 -11.57
CA PHE A 62 -15.88 8.65 -11.66
C PHE A 62 -15.74 9.57 -12.88
N PRO A 63 -15.00 10.70 -12.80
CA PRO A 63 -14.37 11.25 -11.60
C PRO A 63 -15.40 11.89 -10.67
N SER A 64 -14.96 12.43 -9.54
CA SER A 64 -15.79 13.31 -8.73
C SER A 64 -16.16 14.58 -9.52
N LYS A 65 -17.17 15.33 -9.07
CA LYS A 65 -17.62 16.56 -9.75
C LYS A 65 -16.51 17.62 -9.92
N SER A 66 -15.52 17.59 -9.04
CA SER A 66 -14.34 18.45 -9.09
C SER A 66 -13.08 17.65 -8.76
N ASP A 67 -12.17 17.54 -9.73
CA ASP A 67 -10.95 16.73 -9.58
C ASP A 67 -9.76 17.36 -10.30
N THR A 68 -8.54 16.92 -9.96
CA THR A 68 -7.30 17.29 -10.64
C THR A 68 -6.66 16.07 -11.30
N VAL A 69 -6.49 16.13 -12.63
CA VAL A 69 -5.95 15.02 -13.41
C VAL A 69 -4.67 15.45 -14.12
N ASN A 70 -3.57 14.77 -13.80
CA ASN A 70 -2.24 15.02 -14.39
C ASN A 70 -2.03 14.27 -15.72
N ALA A 71 -3.03 14.31 -16.62
CA ALA A 71 -2.99 13.66 -17.92
C ALA A 71 -3.85 14.42 -18.93
N ASP A 72 -3.63 14.16 -20.22
CA ASP A 72 -4.39 14.73 -21.33
C ASP A 72 -5.77 14.08 -21.52
N LYS A 73 -6.10 13.07 -20.71
CA LYS A 73 -7.40 12.40 -20.70
C LYS A 73 -7.83 12.10 -19.27
N VAL A 74 -9.14 12.00 -19.05
CA VAL A 74 -9.74 11.46 -17.83
C VAL A 74 -10.71 10.34 -18.17
N ARG A 75 -10.69 9.27 -17.38
CA ARG A 75 -11.70 8.21 -17.40
C ARG A 75 -13.01 8.79 -16.91
N LEU A 76 -14.10 8.50 -17.60
CA LEU A 76 -15.44 8.88 -17.19
C LEU A 76 -16.32 7.62 -17.17
N SER A 77 -16.90 7.32 -16.01
CA SER A 77 -17.80 6.18 -15.83
C SER A 77 -19.02 6.55 -15.01
N GLY A 78 -20.10 5.81 -15.25
CA GLY A 78 -21.35 6.00 -14.55
C GLY A 78 -22.42 5.09 -15.13
N HIS A 79 -23.66 5.37 -14.76
CA HIS A 79 -24.80 4.62 -15.26
C HIS A 79 -26.08 5.47 -15.32
N THR A 80 -27.01 5.01 -16.14
CA THR A 80 -28.34 5.58 -16.38
C THR A 80 -29.28 4.44 -16.77
N LEU A 81 -30.47 4.73 -17.27
CA LEU A 81 -31.39 3.71 -17.76
C LEU A 81 -30.81 3.01 -19.02
N PRO A 82 -30.92 1.67 -19.15
CA PRO A 82 -30.37 0.87 -20.26
C PRO A 82 -30.66 1.34 -21.70
N ASN A 83 -31.76 2.08 -21.90
CA ASN A 83 -32.21 2.54 -23.21
C ASN A 83 -32.11 4.06 -23.39
N ALA A 84 -31.46 4.76 -22.47
CA ALA A 84 -31.21 6.18 -22.60
C ALA A 84 -30.17 6.46 -23.70
N ILE A 85 -30.31 7.60 -24.38
CA ILE A 85 -29.29 8.15 -25.25
C ILE A 85 -28.34 8.96 -24.36
N LEU A 86 -27.12 8.46 -24.16
CA LEU A 86 -26.09 9.17 -23.44
C LEU A 86 -25.24 10.01 -24.40
N ARG A 87 -24.96 11.26 -24.00
CA ARG A 87 -24.03 12.16 -24.68
C ARG A 87 -23.02 12.74 -23.70
N ILE A 88 -21.75 12.74 -24.08
CA ILE A 88 -20.65 13.40 -23.37
C ILE A 88 -20.07 14.46 -24.30
N ASN A 89 -20.09 15.73 -23.87
CA ASN A 89 -19.72 16.88 -24.70
C ASN A 89 -20.43 16.87 -26.07
N GLY A 90 -21.69 16.44 -26.10
CA GLY A 90 -22.52 16.32 -27.30
C GLY A 90 -22.29 15.04 -28.12
N GLN A 91 -21.18 14.32 -27.92
CA GLN A 91 -20.88 13.06 -28.61
C GLN A 91 -21.69 11.92 -27.99
N LYS A 92 -22.34 11.10 -28.83
CA LYS A 92 -23.11 9.93 -28.37
C LYS A 92 -22.16 8.86 -27.83
N ILE A 93 -22.49 8.30 -26.68
CA ILE A 93 -21.76 7.20 -26.04
C ILE A 93 -22.70 6.00 -25.90
N ASP A 94 -22.19 4.82 -26.22
CA ASP A 94 -22.95 3.58 -26.10
C ASP A 94 -23.04 3.14 -24.65
N LEU A 95 -24.23 2.68 -24.27
CA LEU A 95 -24.50 2.08 -22.97
C LEU A 95 -24.35 0.55 -23.05
N TYR A 96 -23.87 -0.04 -21.98
CA TYR A 96 -23.95 -1.48 -21.77
C TYR A 96 -25.41 -1.89 -21.46
N PRO A 97 -25.79 -3.17 -21.61
CA PRO A 97 -27.17 -3.63 -21.43
C PRO A 97 -27.81 -3.29 -20.07
N GLN A 98 -27.01 -3.09 -19.04
CA GLN A 98 -27.41 -2.67 -17.70
C GLN A 98 -27.49 -1.14 -17.51
N GLY A 99 -27.19 -0.36 -18.54
CA GLY A 99 -27.20 1.11 -18.51
C GLY A 99 -25.91 1.76 -18.02
N SER A 100 -24.86 0.98 -17.72
CA SER A 100 -23.55 1.52 -17.38
C SER A 100 -22.76 1.97 -18.61
N PHE A 101 -21.80 2.86 -18.40
CA PHE A 101 -20.87 3.33 -19.42
C PHE A 101 -19.49 3.58 -18.81
N ALA A 102 -18.46 3.43 -19.63
CA ALA A 102 -17.09 3.78 -19.28
C ALA A 102 -16.35 4.24 -20.53
N THR A 103 -15.72 5.42 -20.48
CA THR A 103 -14.98 6.00 -21.60
C THR A 103 -13.83 6.88 -21.11
N ARG A 104 -13.15 7.58 -22.03
CA ARG A 104 -12.19 8.63 -21.73
C ARG A 104 -12.58 9.92 -22.43
N VAL A 105 -12.34 11.04 -21.77
CA VAL A 105 -12.57 12.39 -22.29
C VAL A 105 -11.23 13.11 -22.35
N ASP A 106 -10.95 13.76 -23.47
CA ASP A 106 -9.75 14.60 -23.63
C ASP A 106 -9.85 15.84 -22.73
N LEU A 107 -8.71 16.26 -22.19
CA LEU A 107 -8.57 17.42 -21.32
C LEU A 107 -7.59 18.42 -21.93
N ASP A 108 -8.02 19.67 -22.07
CA ASP A 108 -7.14 20.81 -22.27
C ASP A 108 -6.44 21.18 -20.95
N GLU A 109 -5.33 21.91 -21.01
CA GLU A 109 -4.72 22.45 -19.80
C GLU A 109 -5.62 23.52 -19.17
N GLY A 110 -5.65 23.56 -17.84
CA GLY A 110 -6.54 24.42 -17.08
C GLY A 110 -7.85 23.73 -16.71
N MET A 111 -8.90 24.54 -16.53
CA MET A 111 -10.21 24.04 -16.10
C MET A 111 -11.04 23.54 -17.29
N ASN A 112 -11.40 22.27 -17.27
CA ASN A 112 -12.25 21.63 -18.28
C ASN A 112 -13.67 21.50 -17.76
N GLN A 113 -14.65 21.81 -18.62
CA GLN A 113 -16.06 21.55 -18.34
C GLN A 113 -16.51 20.33 -19.16
N ILE A 114 -16.89 19.25 -18.48
CA ILE A 114 -17.43 18.05 -19.13
C ILE A 114 -18.94 18.01 -18.90
N ILE A 115 -19.71 17.99 -19.97
CA ILE A 115 -21.17 17.96 -19.93
C ILE A 115 -21.66 16.55 -20.26
N VAL A 116 -22.37 15.93 -19.34
CA VAL A 116 -22.96 14.60 -19.53
C VAL A 116 -24.48 14.73 -19.56
N VAL A 117 -25.11 14.18 -20.59
CA VAL A 117 -26.55 14.25 -20.80
C VAL A 117 -27.10 12.86 -21.08
N ALA A 118 -28.06 12.41 -20.29
CA ALA A 118 -28.90 11.25 -20.60
C ALA A 118 -30.26 11.74 -21.09
N GLN A 119 -30.81 11.09 -22.11
CA GLN A 119 -32.14 11.39 -22.65
C GLN A 119 -32.93 10.11 -22.93
N GLN A 120 -34.20 10.08 -22.54
CA GLN A 120 -35.11 8.98 -22.89
C GLN A 120 -36.54 9.52 -23.04
N GLY A 121 -37.10 9.40 -24.24
CA GLY A 121 -38.35 10.10 -24.59
C GLY A 121 -38.20 11.61 -24.41
N ASP A 122 -39.11 12.21 -23.65
CA ASP A 122 -39.12 13.64 -23.34
C ASP A 122 -38.28 14.00 -22.09
N GLN A 123 -37.76 13.01 -21.37
CA GLN A 123 -36.94 13.23 -20.18
C GLN A 123 -35.48 13.48 -20.56
N ILE A 124 -34.88 14.50 -19.96
CA ILE A 124 -33.46 14.85 -20.12
C ILE A 124 -32.88 15.11 -18.73
N VAL A 125 -31.79 14.42 -18.41
CA VAL A 125 -30.99 14.66 -17.21
C VAL A 125 -29.59 15.08 -17.63
N ARG A 126 -29.06 16.11 -16.98
CA ARG A 126 -27.74 16.67 -17.25
C ARG A 126 -26.92 16.76 -15.98
N ASP A 127 -25.65 16.38 -16.06
CA ASP A 127 -24.64 16.70 -15.06
C ASP A 127 -23.44 17.42 -15.70
N ILE A 128 -22.69 18.14 -14.88
CA ILE A 128 -21.53 18.92 -15.30
C ILE A 128 -20.37 18.65 -14.33
N LEU A 129 -19.22 18.28 -14.88
CA LEU A 129 -17.99 18.04 -14.13
C LEU A 129 -16.97 19.14 -14.46
N PHE A 130 -16.19 19.55 -13.46
CA PHE A 130 -15.12 20.53 -13.58
C PHE A 130 -13.78 19.87 -13.26
N ILE A 131 -12.99 19.57 -14.29
CA ILE A 131 -11.73 18.82 -14.14
C ILE A 131 -10.56 19.74 -14.44
N PHE A 132 -9.69 19.93 -13.46
CA PHE A 132 -8.48 20.72 -13.61
C PHE A 132 -7.33 19.85 -14.11
N ARG A 133 -6.73 20.20 -15.24
CA ARG A 133 -5.48 19.61 -15.71
C ARG A 133 -4.35 20.63 -15.48
N PRO A 134 -3.36 20.35 -14.62
CA PRO A 134 -2.25 21.27 -14.40
C PRO A 134 -1.46 21.52 -15.68
N GLU A 135 -0.87 22.72 -15.78
CA GLU A 135 -0.01 23.09 -16.90
C GLU A 135 1.24 22.19 -16.93
N THR A 136 1.60 21.75 -18.14
CA THR A 136 2.85 21.03 -18.37
C THR A 136 4.00 21.99 -18.70
N LEU A 137 5.24 21.54 -18.49
CA LEU A 137 6.40 22.34 -18.86
C LEU A 137 6.47 22.54 -20.37
N LYS A 138 6.59 23.80 -20.80
CA LYS A 138 6.65 24.17 -22.23
C LYS A 138 7.96 24.83 -22.60
N ASN A 139 8.31 24.73 -23.87
CA ASN A 139 9.39 25.52 -24.47
C ASN A 139 8.98 26.99 -24.50
N LEU A 140 9.78 27.83 -23.85
CA LEU A 140 9.58 29.28 -23.86
C LEU A 140 10.36 29.87 -25.03
N GLN A 141 9.90 31.01 -25.53
CA GLN A 141 10.68 31.80 -26.47
C GLN A 141 11.91 32.40 -25.75
N PRO A 142 13.05 32.59 -26.45
CA PRO A 142 14.24 33.23 -25.87
C PRO A 142 13.96 34.65 -25.34
N GLN A 143 12.96 35.33 -25.90
CA GLN A 143 12.54 36.69 -25.52
C GLN A 143 11.00 36.77 -25.47
N PRO A 144 10.41 37.54 -24.53
CA PRO A 144 11.08 38.28 -23.46
C PRO A 144 11.66 37.34 -22.37
N THR A 145 12.56 37.86 -21.54
CA THR A 145 13.11 37.10 -20.40
C THR A 145 12.03 36.80 -19.35
N ILE A 146 11.75 35.53 -19.15
CA ILE A 146 10.76 34.99 -18.23
C ILE A 146 11.40 33.90 -17.35
N ILE A 147 10.97 33.83 -16.09
CA ILE A 147 11.16 32.65 -15.24
C ILE A 147 9.78 32.02 -15.05
N ASP A 148 9.68 30.75 -15.41
CA ASP A 148 8.47 29.95 -15.27
C ASP A 148 8.45 29.28 -13.90
N ARG A 149 7.36 29.48 -13.17
CA ARG A 149 7.19 28.98 -11.80
C ARG A 149 6.78 27.51 -11.75
N VAL A 150 6.44 26.90 -12.89
CA VAL A 150 6.08 25.48 -12.96
C VAL A 150 7.24 24.59 -12.50
N LEU A 151 8.50 24.93 -12.82
CA LEU A 151 9.69 24.21 -12.35
C LEU A 151 10.64 25.14 -11.60
N VAL A 152 10.70 24.94 -10.29
CA VAL A 152 11.60 25.63 -9.36
C VAL A 152 11.94 24.63 -8.26
N GLU A 153 13.22 24.29 -8.11
CA GLU A 153 13.71 23.31 -7.14
C GLU A 153 14.79 23.95 -6.25
N PRO A 154 14.70 23.76 -4.92
CA PRO A 154 13.80 22.83 -4.23
C PRO A 154 12.37 23.38 -4.02
N ARG A 155 11.37 22.50 -4.15
CA ARG A 155 9.95 22.84 -3.87
C ARG A 155 9.59 22.72 -2.38
N GLU A 156 10.33 21.92 -1.64
CA GLU A 156 10.14 21.66 -0.22
C GLU A 156 11.46 21.88 0.53
N ASP A 157 11.39 22.00 1.86
CA ASP A 157 12.58 22.17 2.69
C ASP A 157 13.53 20.98 2.57
N ILE A 158 14.83 21.28 2.44
CA ILE A 158 15.89 20.29 2.32
C ILE A 158 16.91 20.48 3.44
N TRP A 159 17.36 19.39 4.04
CA TRP A 159 18.45 19.40 5.03
C TRP A 159 19.67 18.69 4.48
N LYS A 160 20.85 19.28 4.66
CA LYS A 160 22.14 18.78 4.16
C LYS A 160 23.23 18.91 5.22
N MET A 161 24.26 18.08 5.16
CA MET A 161 25.48 18.27 5.96
C MET A 161 26.41 19.30 5.30
N ASN A 162 27.38 19.86 6.03
CA ASN A 162 28.50 20.50 5.32
C ASN A 162 29.26 19.46 4.50
N GLY A 163 29.79 19.90 3.36
CA GLY A 163 30.45 19.05 2.39
C GLY A 163 29.50 18.34 1.41
N ASP A 164 28.20 18.30 1.68
CA ASP A 164 27.21 17.81 0.73
C ASP A 164 27.09 18.73 -0.49
N TYR A 165 26.62 18.16 -1.60
CA TYR A 165 26.23 18.92 -2.78
C TYR A 165 24.76 19.35 -2.69
N LEU A 166 24.52 20.63 -2.91
CA LEU A 166 23.21 21.20 -3.21
C LEU A 166 23.08 21.31 -4.72
N THR A 167 22.03 20.71 -5.28
CA THR A 167 21.62 20.90 -6.68
C THR A 167 20.28 21.63 -6.70
N VAL A 168 20.19 22.67 -7.53
CA VAL A 168 18.99 23.51 -7.68
C VAL A 168 18.66 23.67 -9.15
N LYS A 169 17.37 23.86 -9.47
CA LYS A 169 16.90 23.99 -10.86
C LYS A 169 15.79 25.01 -10.98
N PHE A 170 15.70 25.68 -12.11
CA PHE A 170 14.48 26.41 -12.49
C PHE A 170 14.28 26.43 -14.00
N LYS A 171 13.05 26.68 -14.45
CA LYS A 171 12.71 26.91 -15.86
C LYS A 171 12.67 28.40 -16.17
N GLY A 172 13.30 28.82 -17.26
CA GLY A 172 13.23 30.17 -17.79
C GLY A 172 13.37 30.25 -19.31
N SER A 173 13.44 31.46 -19.85
CA SER A 173 13.68 31.67 -21.29
C SER A 173 15.05 31.10 -21.69
N PRO A 174 15.15 30.34 -22.81
CA PRO A 174 16.39 29.68 -23.22
C PRO A 174 17.46 30.65 -23.72
N GLY A 175 18.72 30.20 -23.70
CA GLY A 175 19.90 30.92 -24.17
C GLY A 175 20.32 32.12 -23.31
N GLY A 176 19.83 32.21 -22.07
CA GLY A 176 20.24 33.20 -21.08
C GLY A 176 21.42 32.77 -20.21
N ARG A 177 21.87 33.68 -19.35
CA ARG A 177 22.84 33.42 -18.27
C ARG A 177 22.11 33.36 -16.94
N ALA A 178 22.22 32.24 -16.24
CA ALA A 178 21.56 32.02 -14.97
C ALA A 178 22.58 31.88 -13.83
N GLN A 179 22.15 32.31 -12.64
CA GLN A 179 22.89 32.14 -11.39
C GLN A 179 21.92 31.94 -10.23
N PHE A 180 22.44 31.39 -9.14
CA PHE A 180 21.69 31.31 -7.89
C PHE A 180 22.54 31.74 -6.69
N ARG A 181 21.87 32.15 -5.62
CA ARG A 181 22.45 32.56 -4.37
C ARG A 181 21.79 31.79 -3.25
N VAL A 182 22.56 31.40 -2.25
CA VAL A 182 22.04 30.91 -0.97
C VAL A 182 22.30 31.96 0.09
N GLU A 183 21.28 32.27 0.89
CA GLU A 183 21.37 33.23 1.99
C GLU A 183 22.62 32.93 2.86
N LYS A 184 23.37 33.97 3.24
CA LYS A 184 24.58 33.90 4.08
C LYS A 184 25.79 33.13 3.50
N LEU A 185 25.70 32.50 2.33
CA LEU A 185 26.86 31.90 1.63
C LEU A 185 27.61 32.89 0.71
N GLY A 186 27.09 34.12 0.57
CA GLY A 186 27.86 35.30 0.16
C GLY A 186 28.36 35.35 -1.28
N LYS A 187 28.01 34.38 -2.14
CA LYS A 187 28.45 34.31 -3.54
C LYS A 187 27.27 33.94 -4.46
N ASP A 188 27.25 34.55 -5.64
CA ASP A 188 26.41 34.10 -6.74
C ASP A 188 27.11 32.94 -7.43
N PHE A 189 26.40 31.83 -7.58
CA PHE A 189 26.90 30.60 -8.18
C PHE A 189 26.35 30.45 -9.59
N PRO A 190 27.20 30.16 -10.58
CA PRO A 190 26.76 30.02 -11.96
C PRO A 190 25.85 28.79 -12.12
N MET A 191 24.90 28.90 -13.05
CA MET A 191 24.06 27.80 -13.49
C MET A 191 24.28 27.58 -14.99
N VAL A 192 24.02 26.34 -15.43
CA VAL A 192 24.13 25.93 -16.83
C VAL A 192 22.75 25.59 -17.36
N GLU A 193 22.45 26.02 -18.57
CA GLU A 193 21.28 25.52 -19.30
C GLU A 193 21.53 24.07 -19.70
N LEU A 194 20.68 23.16 -19.23
CA LEU A 194 20.76 21.76 -19.57
C LEU A 194 20.42 21.56 -21.05
N SER A 195 21.04 20.55 -21.67
CA SER A 195 20.76 20.21 -23.05
C SER A 195 19.33 19.69 -23.23
N SER A 196 18.81 19.78 -24.46
CA SER A 196 17.51 19.18 -24.81
C SER A 196 17.47 17.67 -24.58
N HIS A 197 18.61 16.99 -24.65
CA HIS A 197 18.70 15.56 -24.36
C HIS A 197 18.49 15.27 -22.87
N GLU A 198 19.09 16.06 -21.97
CA GLU A 198 18.94 15.91 -20.51
C GLU A 198 17.55 16.27 -20.00
N THR A 199 16.75 16.96 -20.82
CA THR A 199 15.48 17.60 -20.43
C THR A 199 14.29 17.11 -21.25
N ASN A 200 14.46 16.01 -22.01
CA ASN A 200 13.42 15.45 -22.89
C ASN A 200 12.81 16.48 -23.86
N GLY A 201 13.66 17.36 -24.41
CA GLY A 201 13.28 18.38 -25.40
C GLY A 201 12.87 19.72 -24.82
N ILE A 202 12.87 19.89 -23.49
CA ILE A 202 12.50 21.15 -22.83
C ILE A 202 13.72 22.08 -22.66
N THR A 203 13.81 23.13 -23.47
CA THR A 203 14.88 24.13 -23.42
C THR A 203 14.72 25.09 -22.25
N GLY A 204 15.78 25.80 -21.85
CA GLY A 204 15.73 26.82 -20.79
C GLY A 204 15.54 26.25 -19.38
N ILE A 205 15.91 24.99 -19.14
CA ILE A 205 16.05 24.46 -17.78
C ILE A 205 17.47 24.73 -17.32
N TYR A 206 17.61 25.57 -16.30
CA TYR A 206 18.90 25.92 -15.71
C TYR A 206 19.13 25.09 -14.46
N ALA A 207 20.32 24.50 -14.33
CA ALA A 207 20.73 23.76 -13.15
C ALA A 207 22.06 24.30 -12.60
N GLY A 208 22.19 24.32 -11.28
CA GLY A 208 23.40 24.73 -10.58
C GLY A 208 23.69 23.78 -9.44
N THR A 209 24.98 23.49 -9.23
CA THR A 209 25.42 22.60 -8.16
C THR A 209 26.58 23.22 -7.40
N ILE A 210 26.48 23.26 -6.08
CA ILE A 210 27.55 23.74 -5.19
C ILE A 210 27.84 22.73 -4.09
N LYS A 211 29.08 22.71 -3.64
CA LYS A 211 29.46 22.02 -2.41
C LYS A 211 29.27 22.98 -1.23
N LEU A 212 28.47 22.57 -0.24
CA LEU A 212 28.17 23.39 0.92
C LEU A 212 29.37 23.45 1.87
N GLN A 213 29.78 24.65 2.28
CA GLN A 213 30.87 24.86 3.24
C GLN A 213 30.61 26.11 4.09
N GLY A 214 30.78 25.98 5.41
CA GLY A 214 30.83 27.12 6.33
C GLY A 214 29.53 27.88 6.51
N ALA A 215 28.38 27.28 6.19
CA ALA A 215 27.09 27.93 6.40
C ALA A 215 26.52 27.61 7.79
N PRO A 216 25.69 28.53 8.34
CA PRO A 216 25.18 28.41 9.69
C PRO A 216 24.10 27.33 9.77
N TYR A 217 24.10 26.57 10.88
CA TYR A 217 23.16 25.48 11.12
C TYR A 217 21.93 25.88 11.96
N ASP A 218 21.88 27.13 12.43
CA ASP A 218 20.84 27.66 13.32
C ASP A 218 19.63 28.25 12.60
N LYS A 219 19.66 28.32 11.26
CA LYS A 219 18.62 28.96 10.45
C LYS A 219 18.40 28.24 9.11
N ALA A 220 17.14 28.15 8.69
CA ALA A 220 16.80 27.82 7.32
C ALA A 220 17.14 29.00 6.37
N LEU A 221 17.85 28.70 5.29
CA LEU A 221 18.42 29.64 4.33
C LEU A 221 17.58 29.67 3.05
N GLU A 222 17.33 30.87 2.55
CA GLU A 222 16.64 31.06 1.26
C GLU A 222 17.57 30.82 0.08
N ILE A 223 16.99 30.35 -1.03
CA ILE A 223 17.67 30.13 -2.30
C ILE A 223 17.02 31.07 -3.33
N GLU A 224 17.81 31.99 -3.87
CA GLU A 224 17.36 32.94 -4.90
C GLU A 224 17.98 32.61 -6.25
N PHE A 225 17.21 32.70 -7.31
CA PHE A 225 17.62 32.56 -8.70
C PHE A 225 17.62 33.92 -9.40
N GLU A 226 18.53 34.09 -10.35
CA GLU A 226 18.50 35.18 -11.31
C GLU A 226 18.75 34.65 -12.73
N LEU A 227 17.92 35.09 -13.68
CA LEU A 227 18.10 34.88 -15.12
C LEU A 227 18.34 36.22 -15.81
N SER A 228 19.44 36.31 -16.56
CA SER A 228 19.70 37.38 -17.53
C SER A 228 19.50 36.82 -18.94
N GLY A 229 18.39 37.12 -19.60
CA GLY A 229 18.11 36.59 -20.94
C GLY A 229 18.66 37.45 -22.08
N GLN A 230 18.34 37.06 -23.31
CA GLN A 230 18.91 37.64 -24.53
C GLN A 230 18.46 39.08 -24.83
N ASP A 231 17.38 39.53 -24.19
CA ASP A 231 16.88 40.91 -24.25
C ASP A 231 17.58 41.86 -23.24
N ASN A 232 18.65 41.39 -22.58
CA ASN A 232 19.37 42.09 -21.50
C ASN A 232 18.51 42.44 -20.28
N LYS A 233 17.32 41.85 -20.13
CA LYS A 233 16.50 41.98 -18.91
C LYS A 233 16.90 40.92 -17.89
N ARG A 234 16.70 41.27 -16.61
CA ARG A 234 16.93 40.40 -15.46
C ARG A 234 15.63 40.05 -14.78
N LYS A 235 15.46 38.78 -14.41
CA LYS A 235 14.36 38.27 -13.60
C LYS A 235 14.91 37.50 -12.41
N ARG A 236 14.21 37.59 -11.29
CA ARG A 236 14.57 36.91 -10.04
C ARG A 236 13.39 36.10 -9.50
N LEU A 237 13.71 35.03 -8.79
CA LEU A 237 12.72 34.18 -8.12
C LEU A 237 13.36 33.52 -6.90
N THR A 238 12.61 33.39 -5.81
CA THR A 238 13.02 32.61 -4.64
C THR A 238 12.43 31.20 -4.73
N ALA A 239 13.24 30.18 -4.42
CA ALA A 239 12.77 28.81 -4.31
C ALA A 239 11.71 28.70 -3.20
N PRO A 240 10.64 27.89 -3.39
CA PRO A 240 9.68 27.64 -2.32
C PRO A 240 10.29 26.95 -1.10
N GLY A 241 11.19 25.98 -1.33
CA GLY A 241 11.88 25.24 -0.27
C GLY A 241 13.10 25.97 0.27
N LYS A 242 13.37 25.81 1.57
CA LYS A 242 14.55 26.36 2.24
C LYS A 242 15.62 25.31 2.50
N LEU A 243 16.88 25.74 2.59
CA LEU A 243 18.01 24.90 2.94
C LEU A 243 18.31 25.02 4.44
N THR A 244 18.30 23.90 5.17
CA THR A 244 18.91 23.81 6.50
C THR A 244 20.22 23.05 6.41
N ILE A 245 21.29 23.58 6.98
CA ILE A 245 22.54 22.84 7.12
C ILE A 245 22.60 22.25 8.52
N LEU A 246 22.90 20.96 8.62
CA LEU A 246 23.05 20.28 9.89
C LEU A 246 24.47 20.51 10.45
N PRO A 247 24.63 20.57 11.78
CA PRO A 247 25.94 20.66 12.42
C PRO A 247 26.84 19.46 12.10
N ASP A 248 28.15 19.69 11.96
CA ASP A 248 29.10 18.58 11.71
C ASP A 248 29.50 17.83 12.98
N ASN A 249 29.48 18.52 14.12
CA ASN A 249 30.02 18.04 15.39
C ASN A 249 28.96 17.67 16.42
N ILE A 250 27.67 17.86 16.11
CA ILE A 250 26.57 17.58 17.03
C ILE A 250 25.58 16.64 16.33
N PRO A 251 25.48 15.37 16.74
CA PRO A 251 24.55 14.44 16.12
C PRO A 251 23.10 14.91 16.23
N VAL A 252 22.36 14.77 15.14
CA VAL A 252 20.91 14.97 15.12
C VAL A 252 20.25 13.60 15.21
N ILE A 253 19.61 13.30 16.33
CA ILE A 253 19.01 11.99 16.57
C ILE A 253 17.50 12.08 16.45
N GLY A 254 16.92 11.22 15.63
CA GLY A 254 15.49 10.97 15.58
C GLY A 254 15.14 9.68 16.32
N GLN A 255 13.93 9.59 16.83
CA GLN A 255 13.36 8.36 17.39
C GLN A 255 12.01 8.06 16.72
N THR A 256 11.81 6.81 16.29
CA THR A 256 10.51 6.40 15.73
C THR A 256 9.42 6.46 16.80
N ILE A 257 8.24 6.99 16.45
CA ILE A 257 7.08 7.08 17.35
C ILE A 257 6.05 5.96 17.13
N LYS A 258 6.20 5.21 16.03
CA LYS A 258 5.37 4.07 15.65
C LYS A 258 6.17 3.15 14.71
N PRO A 259 5.70 1.92 14.41
CA PRO A 259 6.32 1.10 13.38
C PRO A 259 6.43 1.85 12.04
N SER A 260 7.61 1.83 11.44
CA SER A 260 7.94 2.68 10.28
C SER A 260 8.83 1.94 9.29
N PHE A 261 8.75 2.29 8.01
CA PHE A 261 9.64 1.75 6.99
C PHE A 261 10.88 2.61 6.82
N ILE A 262 12.02 1.96 6.67
CA ILE A 262 13.22 2.57 6.08
C ILE A 262 13.18 2.29 4.58
N HIS A 263 13.44 3.31 3.78
CA HIS A 263 13.41 3.30 2.32
C HIS A 263 14.81 3.49 1.72
N ALA A 264 15.03 2.96 0.52
CA ALA A 264 16.26 3.17 -0.23
C ALA A 264 16.02 4.02 -1.49
N ALA A 265 16.66 5.19 -1.56
CA ALA A 265 16.55 6.08 -2.73
C ALA A 265 17.01 5.41 -4.04
N ALA A 266 18.02 4.52 -3.99
CA ALA A 266 18.52 3.79 -5.16
C ALA A 266 17.48 2.92 -5.86
N HIS A 267 16.35 2.63 -5.21
CA HIS A 267 15.25 1.82 -5.75
C HIS A 267 13.94 2.63 -5.78
N GLY A 268 14.03 3.94 -6.08
CA GLY A 268 12.84 4.80 -6.14
C GLY A 268 12.11 4.92 -4.80
N TYR A 269 12.86 4.92 -3.69
CA TYR A 269 12.32 4.90 -2.33
C TYR A 269 11.51 3.63 -1.98
N ALA A 270 11.81 2.49 -2.60
CA ALA A 270 11.26 1.21 -2.16
C ALA A 270 11.62 0.93 -0.67
N PRO A 271 10.69 0.36 0.12
CA PRO A 271 10.96 -0.04 1.49
C PRO A 271 12.02 -1.16 1.53
N ILE A 272 12.98 -1.07 2.45
CA ILE A 272 14.02 -2.09 2.65
C ILE A 272 13.83 -2.89 3.93
N THR A 273 13.17 -2.31 4.94
CA THR A 273 12.84 -2.97 6.21
C THR A 273 11.83 -2.15 7.00
N ARG A 274 11.06 -2.82 7.86
CA ARG A 274 10.16 -2.21 8.84
C ARG A 274 10.83 -2.29 10.21
N ILE A 275 10.93 -1.15 10.89
CA ILE A 275 11.44 -1.05 12.26
C ILE A 275 10.30 -0.68 13.22
N PRO A 276 10.33 -1.15 14.48
CA PRO A 276 9.30 -0.81 15.47
C PRO A 276 9.43 0.64 15.95
N ASP A 277 8.54 1.03 16.86
CA ASP A 277 8.64 2.28 17.59
C ASP A 277 9.91 2.33 18.49
N SER A 278 10.20 3.53 18.99
CA SER A 278 11.28 3.81 19.91
C SER A 278 12.70 3.44 19.41
N VAL A 279 12.90 3.25 18.11
CA VAL A 279 14.21 3.02 17.49
C VAL A 279 14.86 4.36 17.19
N LYS A 280 16.09 4.55 17.66
CA LYS A 280 16.86 5.78 17.39
C LYS A 280 17.59 5.67 16.05
N VAL A 281 17.63 6.77 15.32
CA VAL A 281 18.31 6.90 14.02
C VAL A 281 19.12 8.20 13.97
N HIS A 282 20.28 8.18 13.33
CA HIS A 282 21.08 9.38 13.11
C HIS A 282 20.60 10.08 11.83
N VAL A 283 20.01 11.26 11.96
CA VAL A 283 19.52 12.07 10.84
C VAL A 283 20.67 12.88 10.26
N ILE A 284 20.91 12.71 8.97
CA ILE A 284 22.00 13.37 8.22
C ILE A 284 21.46 14.20 7.04
N GLY A 285 20.15 14.41 6.97
CA GLY A 285 19.54 15.26 5.97
C GLY A 285 18.04 15.08 5.89
N ARG A 286 17.44 15.79 4.94
CA ARG A 286 16.00 15.77 4.67
C ARG A 286 15.77 16.04 3.20
N ASP A 287 14.91 15.25 2.59
CA ASP A 287 14.41 15.44 1.24
C ASP A 287 12.87 15.44 1.31
N GLY A 288 12.29 16.64 1.28
CA GLY A 288 10.86 16.83 1.38
C GLY A 288 10.25 16.27 2.67
N THR A 289 9.37 15.28 2.54
CA THR A 289 8.73 14.62 3.69
C THR A 289 9.58 13.54 4.36
N ARG A 290 10.82 13.29 3.90
CA ARG A 290 11.66 12.20 4.43
C ARG A 290 12.96 12.70 5.05
N TYR A 291 13.30 12.20 6.23
CA TYR A 291 14.65 12.31 6.77
C TYR A 291 15.56 11.30 6.10
N LYS A 292 16.74 11.76 5.67
CA LYS A 292 17.86 10.90 5.31
C LYS A 292 18.56 10.48 6.60
N ILE A 293 18.71 9.19 6.81
CA ILE A 293 19.35 8.61 7.99
C ILE A 293 20.65 7.91 7.64
N ASP A 294 21.61 8.01 8.53
CA ASP A 294 22.90 7.32 8.49
C ASP A 294 22.76 5.92 9.11
N LEU A 295 23.04 4.91 8.30
CA LEU A 295 23.12 3.50 8.69
C LEU A 295 24.59 3.04 8.66
N LEU A 296 25.54 3.95 8.87
CA LEU A 296 26.99 3.73 8.87
C LEU A 296 27.55 3.44 7.47
N ASN A 297 27.39 2.21 6.99
CA ASN A 297 27.93 1.79 5.69
C ASN A 297 27.03 2.18 4.50
N ARG A 298 25.85 2.72 4.78
CA ARG A 298 24.88 3.22 3.80
C ARG A 298 23.98 4.28 4.42
N SER A 299 23.09 4.84 3.60
CA SER A 299 21.99 5.66 4.09
C SER A 299 20.64 5.01 3.80
N GLY A 300 19.63 5.45 4.54
CA GLY A 300 18.21 5.14 4.34
C GLY A 300 17.37 6.41 4.44
N PHE A 301 16.07 6.28 4.20
CA PHE A 301 15.11 7.36 4.34
C PHE A 301 13.92 6.92 5.18
N ILE A 302 13.40 7.80 6.02
CA ILE A 302 12.23 7.54 6.88
C ILE A 302 11.32 8.77 6.87
N GLU A 303 10.01 8.57 6.90
CA GLU A 303 9.05 9.68 6.87
C GLU A 303 9.22 10.58 8.10
N THR A 304 9.25 11.89 7.87
CA THR A 304 9.42 12.92 8.91
C THR A 304 8.33 12.86 9.97
N ARG A 305 7.09 12.57 9.56
CA ARG A 305 5.93 12.40 10.46
C ARG A 305 6.06 11.19 11.41
N ASP A 306 6.97 10.26 11.13
CA ASP A 306 7.18 9.05 11.92
C ASP A 306 8.35 9.18 12.91
N ILE A 307 9.05 10.33 12.90
CA ILE A 307 10.23 10.61 13.71
C ILE A 307 9.99 11.79 14.64
N HIS A 308 10.24 11.57 15.92
CA HIS A 308 10.45 12.65 16.89
C HIS A 308 11.95 12.97 16.99
N LEU A 309 12.34 14.20 16.71
CA LEU A 309 13.74 14.64 16.90
C LEU A 309 14.02 14.81 18.40
N LEU A 310 15.09 14.18 18.85
CA LEU A 310 15.56 14.27 20.24
C LEU A 310 16.33 15.56 20.47
N THR A 311 16.60 15.84 21.75
CA THR A 311 17.38 17.01 22.15
C THR A 311 18.75 17.01 21.47
N PHE A 312 19.16 18.18 21.00
CA PHE A 312 20.46 18.38 20.35
C PHE A 312 21.61 17.93 21.25
N GLY A 313 22.56 17.18 20.69
CA GLY A 313 23.64 16.55 21.47
C GLY A 313 23.29 15.17 22.05
N SER A 314 22.10 14.64 21.76
CA SER A 314 21.79 13.23 22.04
C SER A 314 22.86 12.32 21.39
N PRO A 315 23.38 11.31 22.11
CA PRO A 315 24.44 10.45 21.58
C PRO A 315 23.92 9.60 20.42
N ARG A 316 24.83 9.25 19.50
CA ARG A 316 24.53 8.29 18.42
C ARG A 316 24.11 6.95 19.03
N PRO A 317 23.16 6.23 18.41
CA PRO A 317 22.66 4.95 18.92
C PRO A 317 23.68 3.85 18.64
N LEU A 318 24.71 3.77 19.46
CA LEU A 318 25.80 2.80 19.35
C LEU A 318 25.86 1.98 20.64
N THR A 319 25.74 0.66 20.51
CA THR A 319 25.71 -0.24 21.65
C THR A 319 26.33 -1.60 21.35
N THR A 320 26.31 -2.49 22.32
CA THR A 320 26.72 -3.88 22.16
C THR A 320 25.53 -4.82 22.07
N ILE A 321 25.72 -5.92 21.35
CA ILE A 321 24.75 -7.02 21.21
C ILE A 321 25.44 -8.34 21.57
N SER A 322 24.77 -9.19 22.34
CA SER A 322 25.32 -10.50 22.69
C SER A 322 25.17 -11.53 21.57
N ALA A 323 25.86 -12.66 21.69
CA ALA A 323 25.49 -13.86 20.95
C ALA A 323 24.06 -14.30 21.34
N PRO A 324 23.32 -14.98 20.44
CA PRO A 324 21.94 -15.35 20.69
C PRO A 324 21.82 -16.51 21.70
N HIS A 325 20.83 -16.40 22.58
CA HIS A 325 20.24 -17.54 23.26
C HIS A 325 19.21 -18.19 22.34
N ILE A 326 19.33 -19.50 22.14
CA ILE A 326 18.51 -20.27 21.20
C ILE A 326 17.42 -21.02 21.97
N ASN A 327 16.17 -20.71 21.66
CA ASN A 327 14.99 -21.41 22.19
C ASN A 327 14.03 -21.74 21.05
N GLN A 328 13.09 -22.65 21.26
CA GLN A 328 12.03 -22.92 20.28
C GLN A 328 10.74 -23.37 20.96
N ASP A 329 9.62 -23.09 20.31
CA ASP A 329 8.32 -23.70 20.62
C ASP A 329 7.78 -24.45 19.39
N LYS A 330 6.49 -24.82 19.39
CA LYS A 330 5.88 -25.56 18.27
C LYS A 330 5.86 -24.78 16.95
N ASP A 331 5.82 -23.45 16.99
CA ASP A 331 5.61 -22.58 15.83
C ASP A 331 6.89 -21.79 15.44
N TRP A 332 7.79 -21.53 16.39
CA TRP A 332 8.90 -20.58 16.22
C TRP A 332 10.24 -21.11 16.77
N LEU A 333 11.31 -20.83 16.04
CA LEU A 333 12.69 -20.78 16.53
C LEU A 333 13.00 -19.34 16.95
N TYR A 334 13.52 -19.16 18.16
CA TYR A 334 13.87 -17.87 18.73
C TYR A 334 15.38 -17.74 18.92
N LEU A 335 15.95 -16.68 18.36
CA LEU A 335 17.31 -16.22 18.61
C LEU A 335 17.23 -14.90 19.39
N VAL A 336 17.51 -14.98 20.69
CA VAL A 336 17.33 -13.87 21.63
C VAL A 336 18.68 -13.25 21.99
N MET A 337 18.88 -12.00 21.61
CA MET A 337 20.15 -11.29 21.78
C MET A 337 19.96 -10.07 22.69
N PRO A 338 20.32 -10.15 23.99
CA PRO A 338 20.51 -8.99 24.83
C PRO A 338 21.24 -7.83 24.11
N ILE A 339 20.67 -6.63 24.22
CA ILE A 339 21.14 -5.44 23.52
C ILE A 339 20.89 -4.19 24.37
N GLY A 340 21.84 -3.25 24.37
CA GLY A 340 21.76 -2.09 25.27
C GLY A 340 20.70 -1.05 24.87
N GLU A 341 20.33 -0.97 23.60
CA GLU A 341 19.26 -0.09 23.11
C GLU A 341 18.63 -0.62 21.81
N ARG A 342 17.51 -0.01 21.41
CA ARG A 342 16.83 -0.35 20.15
C ARG A 342 17.54 0.32 18.97
N LEU A 343 17.92 -0.49 17.99
CA LEU A 343 18.72 -0.09 16.84
C LEU A 343 17.98 -0.38 15.52
N PRO A 344 18.27 0.36 14.44
CA PRO A 344 17.78 0.01 13.12
C PRO A 344 18.39 -1.33 12.69
N PHE A 345 17.57 -2.18 12.07
CA PHE A 345 17.97 -3.48 11.57
C PHE A 345 17.37 -3.74 10.18
N GLN A 346 17.88 -4.73 9.48
CA GLN A 346 17.28 -5.27 8.26
C GLN A 346 17.39 -6.79 8.27
N THR A 347 16.38 -7.44 7.71
CA THR A 347 16.42 -8.87 7.43
C THR A 347 16.32 -9.15 5.93
N THR A 348 17.03 -10.17 5.46
CA THR A 348 16.82 -10.77 4.15
C THR A 348 16.70 -12.27 4.27
N ALA A 349 15.85 -12.89 3.43
CA ALA A 349 15.67 -14.34 3.42
C ALA A 349 16.07 -14.94 2.06
N GLY A 350 16.93 -15.94 2.08
CA GLY A 350 17.34 -16.76 0.93
C GLY A 350 16.46 -18.00 0.79
N ALA A 351 16.36 -18.53 -0.44
CA ALA A 351 15.54 -19.70 -0.74
C ALA A 351 16.32 -21.02 -0.75
N ASN A 352 17.58 -21.06 -1.20
CA ASN A 352 18.36 -22.30 -1.39
C ASN A 352 19.86 -22.11 -1.07
N PRO A 353 20.39 -22.60 0.07
CA PRO A 353 19.65 -23.11 1.23
C PRO A 353 18.77 -22.02 1.85
N HIS A 354 17.79 -22.41 2.67
CA HIS A 354 16.96 -21.42 3.34
C HIS A 354 17.78 -20.71 4.44
N THR A 355 18.10 -19.45 4.19
CA THR A 355 18.84 -18.59 5.10
C THR A 355 18.02 -17.40 5.55
N VAL A 356 18.20 -16.98 6.80
CA VAL A 356 17.74 -15.69 7.31
C VAL A 356 18.95 -14.90 7.76
N GLU A 357 19.19 -13.77 7.10
CA GLU A 357 20.23 -12.82 7.45
C GLU A 357 19.63 -11.67 8.22
N LEU A 358 20.24 -11.28 9.33
CA LEU A 358 19.91 -10.09 10.10
C LEU A 358 21.13 -9.18 10.16
N THR A 359 20.96 -7.93 9.75
CA THR A 359 21.94 -6.85 9.94
C THR A 359 21.40 -5.88 10.99
N VAL A 360 22.22 -5.50 11.97
CA VAL A 360 21.89 -4.50 13.00
C VAL A 360 22.92 -3.38 12.94
N TRP A 361 22.48 -2.18 12.59
CA TRP A 361 23.35 -1.00 12.49
C TRP A 361 23.45 -0.28 13.84
N GLY A 362 24.67 0.03 14.25
CA GLY A 362 24.99 0.59 15.57
C GLY A 362 25.39 -0.46 16.61
N ALA A 363 25.47 -1.74 16.23
CA ALA A 363 25.76 -2.83 17.15
C ALA A 363 27.19 -3.36 16.99
N ARG A 364 27.90 -3.50 18.11
CA ARG A 364 29.15 -4.27 18.21
C ARG A 364 28.94 -5.58 18.96
N GLN A 365 29.50 -6.66 18.46
CA GLN A 365 29.41 -7.97 19.10
C GLN A 365 30.11 -7.97 20.47
N ALA A 366 29.40 -8.35 21.53
CA ALA A 366 29.93 -8.47 22.89
C ALA A 366 30.51 -9.85 23.21
N SER A 367 30.04 -10.90 22.55
CA SER A 367 30.43 -12.28 22.81
C SER A 367 30.37 -13.13 21.55
N HIS A 368 31.27 -14.11 21.44
CA HIS A 368 31.27 -15.13 20.38
C HIS A 368 30.71 -16.47 20.87
N TRP A 369 30.33 -16.56 22.15
CA TRP A 369 29.90 -17.80 22.77
C TRP A 369 28.44 -18.11 22.45
N ILE A 370 28.21 -19.18 21.68
CA ILE A 370 26.88 -19.71 21.39
C ILE A 370 26.73 -21.04 22.11
N THR A 371 25.63 -21.21 22.84
CA THR A 371 25.27 -22.50 23.44
C THR A 371 24.06 -23.06 22.68
N TYR A 372 24.25 -24.21 22.04
CA TYR A 372 23.17 -24.93 21.39
C TYR A 372 22.39 -25.75 22.42
N PRO A 373 21.05 -25.80 22.33
CA PRO A 373 20.24 -26.63 23.22
C PRO A 373 20.49 -28.11 22.94
N ASN A 374 20.31 -28.95 23.96
CA ASN A 374 20.43 -30.42 23.84
C ASN A 374 19.24 -31.07 23.10
N THR A 375 18.25 -30.28 22.68
CA THR A 375 17.07 -30.74 21.94
C THR A 375 17.28 -30.55 20.43
N ALA A 376 16.63 -31.38 19.62
CA ALA A 376 16.63 -31.20 18.17
C ALA A 376 16.08 -29.82 17.78
N ILE A 377 16.88 -29.04 17.06
CA ILE A 377 16.52 -27.72 16.53
C ILE A 377 16.52 -27.72 15.00
N ASP A 378 15.69 -26.87 14.42
CA ASP A 378 15.63 -26.59 12.99
C ASP A 378 16.70 -25.56 12.61
N LEU A 379 17.97 -25.95 12.74
CA LEU A 379 19.14 -25.11 12.49
C LEU A 379 20.25 -25.99 11.94
N VAL A 380 20.85 -25.56 10.82
CA VAL A 380 22.04 -26.16 10.20
C VAL A 380 23.28 -25.42 10.68
N ASN A 381 23.29 -24.10 10.54
CA ASN A 381 24.44 -23.26 10.85
C ASN A 381 24.00 -21.89 11.37
N LEU A 382 24.85 -21.29 12.21
CA LEU A 382 24.65 -19.98 12.79
C LEU A 382 25.98 -19.22 12.80
N VAL A 383 26.08 -18.18 11.99
CA VAL A 383 27.32 -17.41 11.83
C VAL A 383 27.11 -15.97 12.28
N LEU A 384 27.92 -15.53 13.24
CA LEU A 384 28.00 -14.14 13.66
C LEU A 384 29.19 -13.48 12.96
N SER A 385 29.00 -12.26 12.47
CA SER A 385 30.09 -11.48 11.89
C SER A 385 29.95 -9.99 12.19
N GLN A 386 31.08 -9.31 12.18
CA GLN A 386 31.18 -7.86 12.36
C GLN A 386 31.60 -7.27 11.00
N ALA A 387 30.61 -6.81 10.21
CA ALA A 387 30.85 -6.35 8.84
C ALA A 387 31.57 -4.98 8.79
N ASP A 388 31.44 -4.22 9.87
CA ASP A 388 32.11 -2.95 10.16
C ASP A 388 32.14 -2.79 11.70
N GLU A 389 32.89 -1.85 12.28
CA GLU A 389 33.07 -1.65 13.73
C GLU A 389 31.73 -1.66 14.51
N HIS A 390 30.67 -1.11 13.91
CA HIS A 390 29.33 -1.04 14.51
C HIS A 390 28.23 -1.65 13.61
N VAL A 391 28.57 -2.57 12.73
CA VAL A 391 27.58 -3.30 11.90
C VAL A 391 27.64 -4.79 12.19
N PHE A 392 26.74 -5.25 13.05
CA PHE A 392 26.60 -6.66 13.40
C PHE A 392 25.76 -7.40 12.34
N LYS A 393 26.17 -8.63 12.01
CA LYS A 393 25.42 -9.53 11.14
C LYS A 393 25.27 -10.91 11.78
N LEU A 394 24.09 -11.49 11.59
CA LEU A 394 23.74 -12.85 11.96
C LEU A 394 23.19 -13.58 10.73
N SER A 395 23.86 -14.65 10.33
CA SER A 395 23.41 -15.57 9.28
C SER A 395 22.87 -16.85 9.92
N VAL A 396 21.64 -17.22 9.58
CA VAL A 396 20.95 -18.39 10.10
C VAL A 396 20.61 -19.31 8.94
N GLU A 397 21.20 -20.50 8.88
CA GLU A 397 20.86 -21.53 7.89
C GLU A 397 19.96 -22.59 8.55
N LEU A 398 18.80 -22.86 7.94
CA LEU A 398 17.78 -23.74 8.52
C LEU A 398 17.71 -25.10 7.80
N LYS A 399 17.18 -26.13 8.46
CA LYS A 399 16.98 -27.46 7.84
C LYS A 399 15.73 -27.47 6.95
N GLN A 400 14.71 -26.69 7.32
CA GLN A 400 13.52 -26.51 6.49
C GLN A 400 13.89 -25.98 5.10
N GLN A 401 13.26 -26.54 4.08
CA GLN A 401 13.60 -26.25 2.67
C GLN A 401 13.09 -24.90 2.18
N ARG A 402 12.26 -24.20 2.98
CA ARG A 402 11.69 -22.90 2.60
C ARG A 402 11.46 -21.99 3.80
N ALA A 403 11.28 -20.71 3.49
CA ALA A 403 10.74 -19.73 4.41
C ALA A 403 9.23 -19.92 4.63
N TRP A 404 8.82 -19.91 5.90
CA TRP A 404 7.42 -19.79 6.34
C TRP A 404 7.10 -18.43 6.98
N GLY A 405 8.14 -17.68 7.30
CA GLY A 405 8.08 -16.32 7.81
C GLY A 405 9.10 -16.09 8.92
N HIS A 406 9.39 -14.83 9.19
CA HIS A 406 10.24 -14.40 10.30
C HIS A 406 9.81 -13.02 10.78
N LYS A 407 10.10 -12.70 12.04
CA LYS A 407 9.85 -11.39 12.63
C LYS A 407 10.99 -11.00 13.55
N VAL A 408 11.21 -9.69 13.62
CA VAL A 408 12.21 -9.09 14.50
C VAL A 408 11.52 -8.10 15.42
N PHE A 409 11.72 -8.23 16.73
CA PHE A 409 11.09 -7.37 17.72
C PHE A 409 11.98 -7.21 18.95
N TYR A 410 11.75 -6.14 19.70
CA TYR A 410 12.43 -5.89 20.97
C TYR A 410 11.54 -6.29 22.14
N LYS A 411 12.07 -7.07 23.08
CA LYS A 411 11.36 -7.43 24.32
C LYS A 411 12.37 -7.70 25.44
N ASN A 412 12.11 -7.13 26.62
CA ASN A 412 12.91 -7.32 27.83
C ASN A 412 14.41 -7.03 27.64
N GLY A 413 14.75 -5.92 26.96
CA GLY A 413 16.15 -5.54 26.73
C GLY A 413 16.91 -6.44 25.74
N ALA A 414 16.20 -7.22 24.93
CA ALA A 414 16.79 -8.07 23.90
C ALA A 414 16.15 -7.82 22.54
N LEU A 415 16.93 -8.02 21.48
CA LEU A 415 16.48 -8.18 20.10
C LEU A 415 16.14 -9.66 19.88
N HIS A 416 14.91 -9.93 19.44
CA HIS A 416 14.43 -11.26 19.14
C HIS A 416 14.34 -11.40 17.62
N LEU A 417 15.06 -12.36 17.05
CA LEU A 417 14.77 -12.88 15.71
C LEU A 417 13.98 -14.17 15.90
N ALA A 418 12.70 -14.15 15.53
CA ALA A 418 11.84 -15.32 15.53
C ALA A 418 11.64 -15.81 14.11
N ILE A 419 11.99 -17.06 13.82
CA ILE A 419 11.84 -17.69 12.51
C ILE A 419 10.77 -18.77 12.60
N ARG A 420 9.76 -18.69 11.74
CA ARG A 420 8.62 -19.60 11.76
C ARG A 420 9.05 -20.96 11.24
N ARG A 421 8.76 -21.97 12.05
CA ARG A 421 9.00 -23.37 11.73
C ARG A 421 7.98 -23.83 10.69
N GLN A 422 8.37 -24.79 9.85
CA GLN A 422 7.41 -25.46 8.97
C GLN A 422 6.26 -26.06 9.81
N PRO A 423 4.99 -25.70 9.52
CA PRO A 423 3.86 -26.27 10.23
C PRO A 423 3.69 -27.74 9.84
N MET A 424 3.12 -28.53 10.76
CA MET A 424 2.77 -29.93 10.46
C MET A 424 1.56 -29.95 9.52
N LEU A 425 1.73 -30.52 8.32
CA LEU A 425 0.69 -30.62 7.31
C LEU A 425 0.02 -32.00 7.36
N ASP A 426 -1.31 -32.03 7.42
CA ASP A 426 -2.10 -33.25 7.28
C ASP A 426 -2.21 -33.61 5.78
N PRO A 427 -1.73 -34.79 5.33
CA PRO A 427 -1.76 -35.12 3.91
C PRO A 427 -3.15 -35.17 3.29
N ALA A 428 -4.17 -35.57 4.06
CA ALA A 428 -5.54 -35.66 3.57
C ALA A 428 -6.25 -34.31 3.60
N ASN A 429 -5.86 -33.42 4.52
CA ASN A 429 -6.44 -32.09 4.66
C ASN A 429 -5.37 -31.03 5.01
N PRO A 430 -4.64 -30.52 4.00
CA PRO A 430 -3.43 -29.74 4.23
C PRO A 430 -3.65 -28.39 4.90
N VAL A 431 -4.89 -27.85 4.88
CA VAL A 431 -5.22 -26.57 5.54
C VAL A 431 -5.56 -26.73 7.03
N LYS A 432 -5.80 -27.97 7.48
CA LYS A 432 -6.27 -28.26 8.84
C LYS A 432 -5.29 -27.76 9.89
N ASN A 433 -5.81 -27.11 10.94
CA ASN A 433 -5.06 -26.49 12.04
C ASN A 433 -4.12 -25.34 11.63
N LEU A 434 -4.05 -24.95 10.36
CA LEU A 434 -3.36 -23.74 9.95
C LEU A 434 -4.22 -22.52 10.26
N ILE A 435 -3.55 -21.38 10.42
CA ILE A 435 -4.19 -20.10 10.76
C ILE A 435 -4.01 -19.16 9.57
N PHE A 436 -5.12 -18.63 9.05
CA PHE A 436 -5.16 -17.70 7.94
C PHE A 436 -5.66 -16.33 8.42
N ALA A 437 -4.98 -15.26 8.01
CA ALA A 437 -5.54 -13.93 8.03
C ALA A 437 -6.05 -13.59 6.63
N ILE A 438 -7.34 -13.33 6.51
CA ILE A 438 -7.98 -12.94 5.26
C ILE A 438 -8.20 -11.44 5.31
N ASP A 439 -7.61 -10.72 4.37
CA ASP A 439 -7.61 -9.27 4.36
C ASP A 439 -8.52 -8.75 3.23
N PRO A 440 -9.80 -8.47 3.51
CA PRO A 440 -10.63 -7.76 2.54
C PRO A 440 -10.12 -6.33 2.44
N GLY A 441 -9.55 -5.98 1.28
CA GLY A 441 -9.00 -4.67 1.00
C GLY A 441 -9.96 -3.53 1.31
N HIS A 442 -9.39 -2.37 1.67
CA HIS A 442 -10.12 -1.12 1.97
C HIS A 442 -11.08 -1.25 3.16
N GLY A 443 -12.14 -0.43 3.24
CA GLY A 443 -13.14 -0.43 4.32
C GLY A 443 -13.33 0.96 4.94
N GLY A 444 -14.55 1.23 5.41
CA GLY A 444 -14.94 2.51 5.98
C GLY A 444 -14.87 3.62 4.94
N GLU A 445 -14.03 4.63 5.22
CA GLU A 445 -13.82 5.79 4.34
C GLU A 445 -13.05 5.43 3.06
N GLU A 446 -12.25 4.35 3.09
CA GLU A 446 -11.56 3.83 1.92
C GLU A 446 -12.54 2.96 1.13
N THR A 447 -13.17 3.49 0.09
CA THR A 447 -14.10 2.72 -0.76
C THR A 447 -13.40 1.73 -1.68
N GLY A 448 -12.10 1.95 -1.93
CA GLY A 448 -11.39 1.36 -3.06
C GLY A 448 -11.94 1.87 -4.39
N ALA A 449 -11.79 1.06 -5.44
CA ALA A 449 -12.38 1.34 -6.74
C ALA A 449 -13.92 1.45 -6.67
N THR A 450 -14.48 2.34 -7.47
CA THR A 450 -15.94 2.40 -7.70
C THR A 450 -16.23 1.96 -9.13
N SER A 451 -17.15 1.00 -9.28
CA SER A 451 -17.56 0.47 -10.59
C SER A 451 -18.43 1.48 -11.36
N PRO A 452 -18.60 1.33 -12.68
CA PRO A 452 -19.60 2.07 -13.45
C PRO A 452 -21.02 2.05 -12.85
N LEU A 453 -21.47 0.92 -12.29
CA LEU A 453 -22.74 0.77 -11.58
C LEU A 453 -22.76 1.28 -10.13
N GLY A 454 -21.64 1.79 -9.61
CA GLY A 454 -21.56 2.33 -8.25
C GLY A 454 -21.23 1.30 -7.18
N THR A 455 -20.90 0.05 -7.56
CA THR A 455 -20.41 -0.95 -6.59
C THR A 455 -19.03 -0.53 -6.07
N TYR A 456 -18.86 -0.53 -4.75
CA TYR A 456 -17.56 -0.27 -4.13
C TYR A 456 -16.73 -1.55 -3.99
N GLU A 457 -15.43 -1.43 -4.24
CA GLU A 457 -14.47 -2.53 -4.12
C GLU A 457 -14.48 -3.14 -2.72
N LYS A 458 -14.55 -2.29 -1.68
CA LYS A 458 -14.59 -2.74 -0.29
C LYS A 458 -15.72 -3.74 0.00
N ASP A 459 -16.85 -3.64 -0.69
CA ASP A 459 -18.01 -4.51 -0.47
C ASP A 459 -17.80 -5.87 -1.13
N VAL A 460 -17.31 -5.87 -2.38
CA VAL A 460 -16.94 -7.09 -3.10
C VAL A 460 -15.84 -7.84 -2.36
N ASN A 461 -14.81 -7.14 -1.90
CA ASN A 461 -13.69 -7.71 -1.15
C ASN A 461 -14.19 -8.39 0.14
N ARG A 462 -15.14 -7.76 0.86
CA ARG A 462 -15.73 -8.34 2.08
C ARG A 462 -16.51 -9.62 1.79
N LEU A 463 -17.40 -9.59 0.80
CA LEU A 463 -18.20 -10.75 0.41
C LEU A 463 -17.30 -11.93 -0.04
N TRP A 464 -16.24 -11.63 -0.77
CA TRP A 464 -15.25 -12.63 -1.17
C TRP A 464 -14.50 -13.22 0.02
N ALA A 465 -14.06 -12.38 0.96
CA ALA A 465 -13.40 -12.84 2.18
C ALA A 465 -14.31 -13.76 3.02
N ASP A 466 -15.59 -13.42 3.17
CA ASP A 466 -16.56 -14.23 3.90
C ASP A 466 -16.72 -15.64 3.31
N GLU A 467 -16.78 -15.76 1.98
CA GLU A 467 -16.87 -17.07 1.31
C GLU A 467 -15.57 -17.88 1.43
N LEU A 468 -14.40 -17.24 1.33
CA LEU A 468 -13.12 -17.93 1.52
C LEU A 468 -12.97 -18.45 2.96
N LEU A 469 -13.37 -17.65 3.94
CA LEU A 469 -13.31 -17.99 5.35
C LEU A 469 -14.28 -19.15 5.70
N LYS A 470 -15.48 -19.20 5.11
CA LYS A 470 -16.38 -20.36 5.21
C LYS A 470 -15.72 -21.65 4.68
N LEU A 471 -15.03 -21.57 3.55
CA LEU A 471 -14.31 -22.73 2.98
C LEU A 471 -13.18 -23.20 3.90
N LEU A 472 -12.38 -22.28 4.44
CA LEU A 472 -11.30 -22.58 5.36
C LEU A 472 -11.80 -23.25 6.65
N TRP A 473 -12.82 -22.68 7.29
CA TRP A 473 -13.42 -23.25 8.51
C TRP A 473 -14.02 -24.63 8.29
N ARG A 474 -14.75 -24.84 7.18
CA ARG A 474 -15.33 -26.16 6.83
C ARG A 474 -14.26 -27.23 6.64
N ASN A 475 -13.03 -26.85 6.31
CA ASN A 475 -11.90 -27.74 6.16
C ASN A 475 -10.95 -27.71 7.38
N GLY A 476 -11.41 -27.24 8.53
CA GLY A 476 -10.68 -27.35 9.80
C GLY A 476 -9.48 -26.41 9.94
N ALA A 477 -9.36 -25.40 9.09
CA ALA A 477 -8.45 -24.28 9.31
C ALA A 477 -9.06 -23.28 10.30
N TYR A 478 -8.20 -22.53 10.98
CA TYR A 478 -8.58 -21.29 11.66
C TYR A 478 -8.42 -20.13 10.69
N ALA A 479 -9.38 -19.21 10.65
CA ALA A 479 -9.31 -18.03 9.82
C ALA A 479 -9.90 -16.84 10.56
N ILE A 480 -9.23 -15.69 10.44
CA ILE A 480 -9.71 -14.38 10.91
C ILE A 480 -9.79 -13.42 9.73
N LYS A 481 -10.64 -12.39 9.81
CA LYS A 481 -10.56 -11.25 8.91
C LYS A 481 -9.75 -10.11 9.55
N THR A 482 -9.11 -9.28 8.73
CA THR A 482 -8.47 -8.03 9.22
C THR A 482 -9.49 -6.92 9.50
N ARG A 483 -10.72 -7.06 9.01
CA ARG A 483 -11.91 -6.29 9.40
C ARG A 483 -13.15 -7.16 9.31
N GLU A 484 -14.05 -7.03 10.26
CA GLU A 484 -15.27 -7.86 10.28
C GLU A 484 -16.39 -7.22 9.46
N ASP A 485 -16.50 -5.90 9.48
CA ASP A 485 -17.54 -5.11 8.83
C ASP A 485 -16.95 -3.99 7.94
N ASP A 486 -17.77 -3.00 7.58
CA ASP A 486 -17.36 -1.79 6.87
C ASP A 486 -16.71 -0.77 7.82
N GLU A 487 -15.44 -1.02 8.14
CA GLU A 487 -14.64 -0.19 9.05
C GLU A 487 -13.28 0.18 8.43
N THR A 488 -12.79 1.38 8.76
CA THR A 488 -11.47 1.84 8.34
C THR A 488 -10.40 1.15 9.18
N VAL A 489 -9.60 0.27 8.56
CA VAL A 489 -8.45 -0.39 9.20
C VAL A 489 -7.17 0.00 8.48
N SER A 490 -6.21 0.55 9.24
CA SER A 490 -4.91 0.97 8.70
C SER A 490 -4.10 -0.21 8.18
N LEU A 491 -3.16 0.04 7.26
CA LEU A 491 -2.30 -1.01 6.70
C LEU A 491 -1.44 -1.68 7.79
N GLU A 492 -0.99 -0.90 8.77
CA GLU A 492 -0.26 -1.36 9.96
C GLU A 492 -1.11 -2.33 10.79
N GLU A 493 -2.34 -1.94 11.11
CA GLU A 493 -3.25 -2.71 11.95
C GLU A 493 -3.63 -4.05 11.31
N ARG A 494 -3.81 -4.09 9.98
CA ARG A 494 -4.03 -5.35 9.24
C ARG A 494 -2.93 -6.37 9.51
N ILE A 495 -1.67 -5.93 9.48
CA ILE A 495 -0.51 -6.80 9.77
C ILE A 495 -0.46 -7.19 11.24
N GLU A 496 -0.72 -6.25 12.15
CA GLU A 496 -0.72 -6.51 13.60
C GLU A 496 -1.77 -7.53 14.02
N LEU A 497 -2.98 -7.49 13.42
CA LEU A 497 -4.03 -8.47 13.65
C LEU A 497 -3.58 -9.88 13.22
N ALA A 498 -2.96 -10.00 12.05
CA ALA A 498 -2.43 -11.27 11.55
C ALA A 498 -1.28 -11.81 12.42
N GLU A 499 -0.38 -10.93 12.86
CA GLU A 499 0.73 -11.29 13.77
C GLU A 499 0.21 -11.74 15.14
N LYS A 500 -0.80 -11.04 15.69
CA LYS A 500 -1.44 -11.37 16.96
C LYS A 500 -2.18 -12.71 16.90
N ALA A 501 -2.79 -13.03 15.77
CA ALA A 501 -3.40 -14.34 15.52
C ALA A 501 -2.36 -15.44 15.27
N ASN A 502 -1.07 -15.11 15.19
CA ASN A 502 0.01 -16.03 14.81
C ASN A 502 -0.24 -16.70 13.45
N ALA A 503 -0.86 -15.98 12.51
CA ALA A 503 -1.24 -16.49 11.19
C ALA A 503 -0.06 -17.06 10.41
N HIS A 504 -0.28 -18.15 9.68
CA HIS A 504 0.70 -18.76 8.77
C HIS A 504 0.60 -18.13 7.37
N PHE A 505 -0.58 -17.64 7.02
CA PHE A 505 -0.91 -17.06 5.73
C PHE A 505 -1.63 -15.73 5.90
N PHE A 506 -1.36 -14.80 5.01
CA PHE A 506 -2.10 -13.56 4.83
C PHE A 506 -2.55 -13.45 3.37
N ILE A 507 -3.86 -13.52 3.15
CA ILE A 507 -4.45 -13.48 1.82
C ILE A 507 -5.22 -12.17 1.68
N SER A 508 -4.65 -11.22 0.95
CA SER A 508 -5.27 -9.93 0.68
C SER A 508 -6.12 -10.03 -0.58
N LEU A 509 -7.39 -9.63 -0.49
CA LEU A 509 -8.37 -9.75 -1.57
C LEU A 509 -8.78 -8.35 -2.02
N HIS A 510 -8.54 -8.08 -3.30
CA HIS A 510 -8.79 -6.80 -3.95
C HIS A 510 -9.47 -6.99 -5.30
N ASN A 511 -9.98 -5.90 -5.86
CA ASN A 511 -10.36 -5.86 -7.27
C ASN A 511 -9.72 -4.65 -7.94
N ASN A 512 -9.08 -4.91 -9.07
CA ASN A 512 -8.24 -3.98 -9.79
C ASN A 512 -9.05 -2.81 -10.34
N ALA A 513 -8.34 -1.75 -10.70
CA ALA A 513 -8.91 -0.60 -11.37
C ALA A 513 -7.90 0.06 -12.29
N THR A 514 -8.40 0.70 -13.33
CA THR A 514 -7.57 1.63 -14.12
C THR A 514 -7.33 2.92 -13.35
N THR A 515 -6.20 3.57 -13.61
CA THR A 515 -5.93 4.94 -13.13
C THR A 515 -6.98 5.94 -13.62
N ALA A 516 -6.93 7.16 -13.10
CA ALA A 516 -7.82 8.26 -13.49
C ALA A 516 -7.82 8.58 -15.00
N TYR A 517 -6.83 8.13 -15.76
CA TYR A 517 -6.67 8.38 -17.20
C TYR A 517 -6.50 7.09 -18.02
N GLY A 518 -6.47 5.93 -17.35
CA GLY A 518 -6.40 4.63 -17.99
C GLY A 518 -7.65 4.34 -18.81
N ASN A 519 -7.52 3.50 -19.84
CA ASN A 519 -8.67 3.08 -20.64
C ASN A 519 -9.40 1.92 -19.93
N PRO A 520 -10.60 2.13 -19.37
CA PRO A 520 -11.33 1.08 -18.65
C PRO A 520 -11.74 -0.09 -19.56
N LEU A 521 -11.74 0.09 -20.88
CA LEU A 521 -12.14 -0.93 -21.85
C LEU A 521 -11.00 -1.82 -22.35
N SER A 522 -9.74 -1.47 -22.03
CA SER A 522 -8.57 -2.27 -22.44
C SER A 522 -7.91 -3.00 -21.28
N ALA A 523 -8.27 -2.68 -20.04
CA ALA A 523 -7.74 -3.33 -18.86
C ALA A 523 -8.80 -4.26 -18.26
N ASN A 524 -8.50 -5.54 -18.25
CA ASN A 524 -9.36 -6.59 -17.71
C ASN A 524 -8.49 -7.75 -17.20
N GLY A 525 -9.11 -8.66 -16.44
CA GLY A 525 -8.48 -9.88 -15.98
C GLY A 525 -7.98 -9.86 -14.55
N THR A 526 -7.58 -11.04 -14.09
CA THR A 526 -7.13 -11.31 -12.72
C THR A 526 -5.62 -11.31 -12.62
N SER A 527 -5.11 -10.93 -11.45
CA SER A 527 -3.69 -10.98 -11.12
C SER A 527 -3.43 -11.37 -9.67
N VAL A 528 -2.20 -11.81 -9.41
CA VAL A 528 -1.70 -12.03 -8.05
C VAL A 528 -0.39 -11.30 -7.85
N TYR A 529 -0.16 -10.80 -6.65
CA TYR A 529 1.01 -10.00 -6.30
C TYR A 529 1.75 -10.59 -5.11
N PHE A 530 3.08 -10.50 -5.20
CA PHE A 530 3.99 -10.82 -4.11
C PHE A 530 5.22 -9.90 -4.16
N THR A 531 5.84 -9.66 -3.00
CA THR A 531 7.12 -8.93 -2.92
C THR A 531 8.25 -9.86 -2.52
N LEU A 532 8.09 -10.56 -1.40
CA LEU A 532 9.15 -11.40 -0.85
C LEU A 532 9.27 -12.73 -1.64
N PRO A 533 10.49 -13.22 -1.91
CA PRO A 533 10.70 -14.50 -2.61
C PRO A 533 9.94 -15.68 -2.00
N GLN A 534 9.79 -15.72 -0.67
CA GLN A 534 9.06 -16.77 0.06
C GLN A 534 7.60 -16.93 -0.37
N ASN A 535 7.00 -15.87 -0.91
CA ASN A 535 5.59 -15.77 -1.27
C ASN A 535 5.30 -16.17 -2.72
N LYS A 536 6.35 -16.37 -3.53
CA LYS A 536 6.24 -16.62 -4.97
C LYS A 536 5.40 -17.87 -5.27
N ASP A 537 5.75 -19.00 -4.66
CA ASP A 537 5.12 -20.29 -4.97
C ASP A 537 3.63 -20.32 -4.59
N LEU A 538 3.27 -19.72 -3.45
CA LEU A 538 1.88 -19.57 -3.04
C LEU A 538 1.07 -18.80 -4.09
N SER A 539 1.59 -17.64 -4.50
CA SER A 539 0.93 -16.80 -5.52
C SER A 539 0.85 -17.53 -6.87
N TRP A 540 1.89 -18.28 -7.23
CA TRP A 540 1.94 -19.08 -8.46
C TRP A 540 0.94 -20.24 -8.48
N ALA A 541 0.57 -20.79 -7.33
CA ALA A 541 -0.47 -21.81 -7.22
C ALA A 541 -1.89 -21.20 -7.28
N ILE A 542 -2.10 -20.01 -6.72
CA ILE A 542 -3.40 -19.32 -6.74
C ILE A 542 -3.78 -18.86 -8.15
N TYR A 543 -2.85 -18.22 -8.87
CA TYR A 543 -3.16 -17.54 -10.13
C TYR A 543 -3.84 -18.41 -11.20
N PRO A 544 -3.35 -19.64 -11.53
CA PRO A 544 -3.97 -20.46 -12.55
C PRO A 544 -5.43 -20.83 -12.23
N ASN A 545 -5.76 -20.97 -10.95
CA ASN A 545 -7.12 -21.29 -10.52
C ASN A 545 -8.09 -20.12 -10.74
N MET A 546 -7.63 -18.88 -10.58
CA MET A 546 -8.42 -17.69 -10.91
C MET A 546 -8.65 -17.57 -12.43
N VAL A 547 -7.63 -17.83 -13.25
CA VAL A 547 -7.74 -17.77 -14.72
C VAL A 547 -8.74 -18.83 -15.25
N LYS A 548 -8.80 -20.02 -14.63
CA LYS A 548 -9.78 -21.08 -14.99
C LYS A 548 -11.25 -20.64 -14.86
N LEU A 549 -11.54 -19.53 -14.17
CA LEU A 549 -12.89 -18.96 -14.06
C LEU A 549 -13.34 -18.20 -15.32
N GLY A 550 -12.49 -18.09 -16.35
CA GLY A 550 -12.78 -17.35 -17.57
C GLY A 550 -12.49 -15.85 -17.48
N LEU A 551 -11.62 -15.45 -16.55
CA LEU A 551 -11.05 -14.11 -16.45
C LEU A 551 -9.85 -14.00 -17.39
N ALA A 552 -9.63 -12.83 -17.97
CA ALA A 552 -8.44 -12.60 -18.78
C ALA A 552 -7.17 -12.76 -17.91
N PRO A 553 -6.07 -13.28 -18.47
CA PRO A 553 -4.82 -13.40 -17.72
C PRO A 553 -4.11 -12.04 -17.65
N TYR A 554 -4.14 -11.37 -16.49
CA TYR A 554 -3.40 -10.12 -16.29
C TYR A 554 -1.96 -10.37 -15.82
N GLY A 555 -1.75 -11.26 -14.83
CA GLY A 555 -0.41 -11.78 -14.55
C GLY A 555 -0.11 -12.19 -13.11
N ARG A 556 1.09 -12.76 -12.96
CA ARG A 556 1.76 -13.04 -11.68
C ARG A 556 2.82 -11.96 -11.48
N ILE A 557 2.60 -11.03 -10.58
CA ILE A 557 3.33 -9.77 -10.55
C ILE A 557 4.20 -9.69 -9.30
N HIS A 558 5.47 -9.37 -9.50
CA HIS A 558 6.34 -8.93 -8.43
C HIS A 558 6.16 -7.42 -8.25
N ASN A 559 5.56 -7.00 -7.14
CA ASN A 559 5.42 -5.58 -6.79
C ASN A 559 5.51 -5.38 -5.28
N SER A 560 5.84 -4.17 -4.85
CA SER A 560 6.00 -3.80 -3.44
C SER A 560 4.80 -3.01 -2.95
N TYR A 561 3.87 -3.67 -2.26
CA TYR A 561 2.79 -3.05 -1.48
C TYR A 561 3.07 -3.21 0.01
N PHE A 562 2.47 -2.36 0.84
CA PHE A 562 2.70 -2.39 2.28
C PHE A 562 2.52 -3.81 2.88
N VAL A 563 1.37 -4.46 2.60
CA VAL A 563 1.05 -5.77 3.18
C VAL A 563 1.89 -6.90 2.60
N THR A 564 2.30 -6.81 1.33
CA THR A 564 3.11 -7.84 0.67
C THR A 564 4.58 -7.83 1.10
N ASN A 565 5.01 -6.79 1.83
CA ASN A 565 6.31 -6.69 2.50
C ASN A 565 6.34 -7.33 3.89
N ALA A 566 5.21 -7.82 4.43
CA ALA A 566 5.18 -8.49 5.72
C ALA A 566 5.97 -9.80 5.69
N THR A 567 6.85 -10.00 6.67
CA THR A 567 7.78 -11.14 6.71
C THR A 567 7.28 -12.28 7.60
N GLY A 568 6.36 -12.04 8.55
CA GLY A 568 6.00 -12.98 9.61
C GLY A 568 5.16 -14.20 9.19
N PHE A 569 4.72 -14.23 7.93
CA PHE A 569 3.85 -15.24 7.33
C PHE A 569 4.00 -15.24 5.80
N LEU A 570 3.36 -16.20 5.13
CA LEU A 570 3.27 -16.23 3.68
C LEU A 570 2.16 -15.29 3.20
N VAL A 571 2.45 -14.40 2.27
CA VAL A 571 1.51 -13.37 1.77
C VAL A 571 1.16 -13.62 0.31
N SER A 572 -0.10 -13.46 -0.07
CA SER A 572 -0.50 -13.28 -1.47
C SER A 572 -1.59 -12.23 -1.53
N LEU A 573 -1.45 -11.25 -2.43
CA LEU A 573 -2.51 -10.30 -2.75
C LEU A 573 -3.14 -10.74 -4.08
N VAL A 574 -4.45 -10.91 -4.10
CA VAL A 574 -5.22 -11.43 -5.25
C VAL A 574 -6.15 -10.34 -5.74
N GLU A 575 -6.05 -10.01 -7.02
CA GLU A 575 -6.97 -9.11 -7.73
C GLU A 575 -7.99 -9.95 -8.52
N GLY A 576 -9.27 -9.85 -8.15
CA GLY A 576 -10.35 -10.66 -8.74
C GLY A 576 -10.68 -10.32 -10.19
N GLY A 577 -10.40 -9.09 -10.62
CA GLY A 577 -10.72 -8.55 -11.95
C GLY A 577 -10.65 -7.01 -11.90
N PHE A 578 -10.91 -6.32 -13.01
CA PHE A 578 -10.99 -4.86 -13.05
C PHE A 578 -12.41 -4.39 -12.77
N LEU A 579 -12.67 -3.89 -11.56
CA LEU A 579 -13.99 -3.38 -11.16
C LEU A 579 -14.44 -2.18 -12.02
N THR A 580 -13.48 -1.45 -12.60
CA THR A 580 -13.75 -0.35 -13.54
C THR A 580 -14.18 -0.80 -14.94
N HIS A 581 -14.09 -2.09 -15.27
CA HIS A 581 -14.47 -2.64 -16.57
C HIS A 581 -15.95 -3.06 -16.55
N PRO A 582 -16.82 -2.50 -17.42
CA PRO A 582 -18.28 -2.74 -17.36
C PRO A 582 -18.74 -4.20 -17.49
N GLU A 583 -17.97 -5.07 -18.15
CA GLU A 583 -18.31 -6.51 -18.19
C GLU A 583 -17.78 -7.30 -16.99
N GLU A 584 -16.68 -6.86 -16.37
CA GLU A 584 -16.13 -7.55 -15.21
C GLU A 584 -16.87 -7.13 -13.93
N GLU A 585 -17.34 -5.88 -13.83
CA GLU A 585 -18.17 -5.44 -12.69
C GLU A 585 -19.38 -6.35 -12.47
N LEU A 586 -20.00 -6.83 -13.55
CA LEU A 586 -21.16 -7.73 -13.49
C LEU A 586 -20.80 -9.09 -12.87
N LYS A 587 -19.62 -9.61 -13.22
CA LYS A 587 -19.11 -10.86 -12.63
C LYS A 587 -18.74 -10.63 -11.17
N LEU A 588 -18.03 -9.54 -10.89
CA LEU A 588 -17.52 -9.22 -9.55
C LEU A 588 -18.64 -8.87 -8.56
N SER A 589 -19.81 -8.44 -9.07
CA SER A 589 -21.00 -8.19 -8.24
C SER A 589 -21.93 -9.40 -8.12
N ASP A 590 -21.66 -10.51 -8.82
CA ASP A 590 -22.46 -11.74 -8.75
C ASP A 590 -21.96 -12.66 -7.62
N MET A 591 -22.85 -12.98 -6.68
CA MET A 591 -22.52 -13.84 -5.54
C MET A 591 -22.11 -15.26 -5.95
N GLU A 592 -22.63 -15.81 -7.05
CA GLU A 592 -22.20 -17.13 -7.51
C GLU A 592 -20.78 -17.09 -8.09
N PHE A 593 -20.41 -16.01 -8.79
CA PHE A 593 -19.03 -15.79 -9.21
C PHE A 593 -18.08 -15.54 -8.04
N ILE A 594 -18.48 -14.75 -7.03
CA ILE A 594 -17.69 -14.53 -5.80
C ILE A 594 -17.38 -15.87 -5.09
N LYS A 595 -18.35 -16.78 -4.98
CA LYS A 595 -18.12 -18.14 -4.43
C LYS A 595 -17.10 -18.93 -5.25
N LYS A 596 -17.12 -18.81 -6.59
CA LYS A 596 -16.13 -19.44 -7.47
C LYS A 596 -14.73 -18.85 -7.28
N MET A 597 -14.62 -17.52 -7.12
CA MET A 597 -13.35 -16.86 -6.79
C MET A 597 -12.79 -17.35 -5.45
N ALA A 598 -13.64 -17.41 -4.40
CA ALA A 598 -13.24 -17.95 -3.09
C ALA A 598 -12.73 -19.39 -3.20
N ARG A 599 -13.42 -20.23 -3.98
CA ARG A 599 -13.00 -21.62 -4.23
C ARG A 599 -11.68 -21.69 -4.99
N ALA A 600 -11.48 -20.86 -6.00
CA ALA A 600 -10.24 -20.83 -6.78
C ALA A 600 -9.02 -20.45 -5.93
N VAL A 601 -9.15 -19.45 -5.04
CA VAL A 601 -8.11 -19.09 -4.08
C VAL A 601 -7.82 -20.24 -3.11
N TYR A 602 -8.88 -20.85 -2.55
CA TYR A 602 -8.75 -22.01 -1.68
C TYR A 602 -8.01 -23.18 -2.37
N ASP A 603 -8.34 -23.47 -3.63
CA ASP A 603 -7.71 -24.55 -4.39
C ASP A 603 -6.23 -24.29 -4.63
N GLY A 604 -5.86 -23.07 -4.99
CA GLY A 604 -4.45 -22.69 -5.11
C GLY A 604 -3.68 -22.83 -3.79
N ILE A 605 -4.30 -22.48 -2.65
CA ILE A 605 -3.70 -22.69 -1.32
C ILE A 605 -3.49 -24.19 -1.05
N VAL A 606 -4.50 -25.03 -1.35
CA VAL A 606 -4.40 -26.48 -1.17
C VAL A 606 -3.31 -27.08 -2.07
N GLU A 607 -3.26 -26.72 -3.35
CA GLU A 607 -2.23 -27.14 -4.30
C GLU A 607 -0.83 -26.74 -3.81
N PHE A 608 -0.68 -25.49 -3.34
CA PHE A 608 0.55 -25.01 -2.73
C PHE A 608 0.97 -25.90 -1.56
N LEU A 609 0.10 -26.07 -0.56
CA LEU A 609 0.41 -26.84 0.64
C LEU A 609 0.69 -28.33 0.35
N GLN A 610 0.02 -28.92 -0.65
CA GLN A 610 0.29 -30.30 -1.07
C GLN A 610 1.69 -30.47 -1.64
N SER A 611 2.23 -29.45 -2.30
CA SER A 611 3.60 -29.45 -2.81
C SER A 611 4.68 -29.25 -1.74
N GLN A 612 4.30 -28.96 -0.48
CA GLN A 612 5.22 -28.76 0.65
C GLN A 612 5.40 -29.99 1.56
N LYS A 613 4.85 -31.14 1.15
CA LYS A 613 4.89 -32.38 1.93
C LYS A 613 6.22 -33.11 1.86
#